data_AF-A0A1X7UBM1-F1
#
_entry.id   AF-A0A1X7UBM1-F1
#
_cell.length_a   1.000
_cell.length_b   1.000
_cell.length_c   1.000
_cell.angle_alpha   90.00
_cell.angle_beta   90.00
_cell.angle_gamma   90.00
#
_symmetry.space_group_name_H-M   'P 1'
#
loop_
_entity.id
_entity.type
_entity.pdbx_description
1 polymer ?
#
loop_
_entity_poly.entity_id
_entity_poly.type
_entity_poly.pdbx_seq_one_letter_code
_entity_poly.pdbx_strand_id
1 'polypeptide(L)'
;AYYGGEAHCAEAVGSDDYDPTELVCPSCSNTGGQLQVCPKHGTDFLDYKCRYCCSVAVYFCFGTTHFCNPCHDDFQRVTPIAKSDLPQCPVGPRAKPLSGSECPLHVKHPPTGEEFEVK
;
A
#
# COMPACT_ATOMS: atom_id res chain seq x y z
N ALA A 1 -0.25 -19.16 5.88
CA ALA A 1 0.20 -19.26 4.48
C ALA A 1 -1.01 -19.54 3.62
N TYR A 2 -1.37 -18.67 2.67
CA TYR A 2 -2.29 -19.05 1.60
C TYR A 2 -2.18 -18.14 0.37
N TYR A 3 -2.41 -18.78 -0.78
CA TYR A 3 -2.27 -18.37 -2.18
C TYR A 3 -3.43 -17.46 -2.63
N GLY A 4 -3.13 -16.37 -3.34
CA GLY A 4 -4.13 -15.46 -3.92
C GLY A 4 -4.32 -15.66 -5.43
N GLY A 5 -5.28 -16.53 -5.78
CA GLY A 5 -6.14 -16.52 -6.98
C GLY A 5 -5.56 -16.45 -8.40
N GLU A 6 -6.12 -17.30 -9.28
CA GLU A 6 -6.44 -16.93 -10.66
C GLU A 6 -7.91 -17.36 -10.92
N ALA A 7 -8.76 -16.44 -11.37
CA ALA A 7 -10.19 -16.68 -11.61
C ALA A 7 -10.47 -16.73 -13.11
N HIS A 8 -11.19 -17.76 -13.55
CA HIS A 8 -11.82 -17.80 -14.87
C HIS A 8 -13.34 -17.90 -14.70
N CYS A 9 -14.07 -16.94 -15.25
CA CYS A 9 -15.53 -16.81 -15.17
C CYS A 9 -16.24 -17.86 -16.02
N ALA A 10 -17.24 -18.58 -15.46
CA ALA A 10 -18.42 -19.07 -16.17
C ALA A 10 -19.53 -19.55 -15.21
N GLU A 11 -20.70 -18.91 -15.32
CA GLU A 11 -22.06 -19.48 -15.16
C GLU A 11 -22.55 -19.88 -13.75
N ALA A 12 -23.35 -18.98 -13.15
CA ALA A 12 -24.79 -19.17 -12.89
C ALA A 12 -25.31 -18.96 -11.44
N VAL A 13 -26.49 -18.31 -11.42
CA VAL A 13 -27.62 -18.35 -10.47
C VAL A 13 -27.60 -17.38 -9.28
N GLY A 14 -28.52 -16.41 -9.33
CA GLY A 14 -28.91 -15.58 -8.19
C GLY A 14 -29.79 -16.33 -7.19
N SER A 15 -29.51 -16.10 -5.91
CA SER A 15 -30.33 -16.44 -4.75
C SER A 15 -30.05 -15.39 -3.66
N ASP A 16 -31.08 -14.76 -3.11
CA ASP A 16 -31.05 -13.85 -1.93
C ASP A 16 -30.77 -14.61 -0.62
N ASP A 17 -29.83 -15.55 -0.64
CA ASP A 17 -29.30 -16.26 0.53
C ASP A 17 -27.79 -16.02 0.53
N TYR A 18 -27.40 -14.96 1.22
CA TYR A 18 -26.03 -14.49 1.25
C TYR A 18 -25.50 -14.59 2.69
N ASP A 19 -24.37 -15.27 2.87
CA ASP A 19 -23.74 -15.47 4.17
C ASP A 19 -22.92 -14.22 4.56
N PRO A 20 -23.25 -13.50 5.64
CA PRO A 20 -22.50 -12.32 6.07
C PRO A 20 -21.04 -12.60 6.45
N THR A 21 -20.62 -13.86 6.56
CA THR A 21 -19.21 -14.25 6.68
C THR A 21 -18.41 -14.12 5.38
N GLU A 22 -19.08 -13.92 4.25
CA GLU A 22 -18.47 -13.57 2.96
C GLU A 22 -18.24 -12.05 2.81
N LEU A 23 -18.64 -11.23 3.80
CA LEU A 23 -18.36 -9.78 3.85
C LEU A 23 -16.96 -9.55 4.40
N VAL A 24 -15.94 -9.98 3.66
CA VAL A 24 -14.54 -9.90 4.11
C VAL A 24 -13.78 -8.81 3.38
N CYS A 25 -12.88 -8.12 4.09
CA CYS A 25 -12.06 -7.06 3.51
C CYS A 25 -11.12 -7.64 2.44
N PRO A 26 -10.52 -6.83 1.56
CA PRO A 26 -9.72 -7.35 0.43
C PRO A 26 -8.43 -8.10 0.83
N SER A 27 -8.01 -8.02 2.11
CA SER A 27 -6.97 -8.89 2.70
C SER A 27 -7.51 -10.25 3.15
N CYS A 28 -8.82 -10.43 3.12
CA CYS A 28 -9.58 -11.65 3.39
C CYS A 28 -10.42 -12.10 2.18
N SER A 29 -10.43 -11.36 1.06
CA SER A 29 -11.20 -11.66 -0.17
C SER A 29 -10.41 -11.44 -1.47
N ASN A 30 -9.07 -11.50 -1.46
CA ASN A 30 -8.23 -10.95 -2.53
C ASN A 30 -8.50 -11.53 -3.93
N THR A 31 -9.12 -10.70 -4.78
CA THR A 31 -8.92 -10.71 -6.23
C THR A 31 -8.77 -9.26 -6.69
N GLY A 32 -7.56 -8.72 -6.67
CA GLY A 32 -7.22 -7.51 -7.45
C GLY A 32 -7.21 -6.18 -6.68
N GLY A 33 -6.12 -5.96 -5.93
CA GLY A 33 -5.31 -4.78 -6.21
C GLY A 33 -5.71 -3.40 -5.67
N GLN A 34 -6.70 -3.24 -4.79
CA GLN A 34 -6.89 -1.99 -4.02
C GLN A 34 -7.44 -2.26 -2.61
N LEU A 35 -6.58 -2.21 -1.59
CA LEU A 35 -6.99 -2.39 -0.20
C LEU A 35 -7.58 -1.06 0.34
N GLN A 36 -8.90 -1.02 0.47
CA GLN A 36 -9.60 0.04 1.20
C GLN A 36 -9.32 -0.09 2.70
N VAL A 37 -8.97 1.01 3.37
CA VAL A 37 -8.80 1.07 4.84
C VAL A 37 -10.07 0.53 5.50
N CYS A 38 -9.93 -0.49 6.36
CA CYS A 38 -11.08 -1.17 6.92
C CYS A 38 -11.74 -0.33 8.02
N PRO A 39 -13.03 0.02 7.94
CA PRO A 39 -13.68 0.85 8.96
C PRO A 39 -13.81 0.18 10.35
N LYS A 40 -13.60 -1.15 10.46
CA LYS A 40 -13.57 -1.88 11.75
C LYS A 40 -12.17 -1.94 12.39
N HIS A 41 -11.10 -1.93 11.60
CA HIS A 41 -9.73 -2.18 12.07
C HIS A 41 -8.73 -1.08 11.64
N GLY A 42 -9.25 0.03 11.10
CA GLY A 42 -8.47 1.17 10.63
C GLY A 42 -7.30 0.77 9.73
N THR A 43 -6.14 1.30 10.08
CA THR A 43 -4.84 1.01 9.45
C THR A 43 -3.98 0.08 10.31
N ASP A 44 -4.55 -0.64 11.27
CA ASP A 44 -3.80 -1.45 12.26
C ASP A 44 -2.99 -2.61 11.64
N PHE A 45 -3.24 -2.88 10.35
CA PHE A 45 -2.53 -3.86 9.53
C PHE A 45 -1.60 -3.24 8.47
N LEU A 46 -1.49 -1.91 8.42
CA LEU A 46 -0.64 -1.22 7.45
C LEU A 46 0.73 -0.94 8.08
N ASP A 47 1.55 -1.99 8.06
CA ASP A 47 2.81 -2.03 8.80
C ASP A 47 3.97 -1.40 8.05
N TYR A 48 3.78 -0.99 6.80
CA TYR A 48 4.87 -0.53 5.95
C TYR A 48 4.75 0.95 5.60
N LYS A 49 5.90 1.64 5.64
CA LYS A 49 6.08 2.95 5.02
C LYS A 49 6.18 2.78 3.50
N CYS A 50 5.59 3.71 2.75
CA CYS A 50 5.82 3.81 1.32
C CYS A 50 7.32 3.99 1.02
N ARG A 51 7.85 3.18 0.10
CA ARG A 51 9.26 3.27 -0.31
C ARG A 51 9.68 4.67 -0.73
N TYR A 52 8.77 5.39 -1.41
CA TYR A 52 9.04 6.66 -2.10
C TYR A 52 8.60 7.92 -1.33
N CYS A 53 7.99 7.80 -0.15
CA CYS A 53 7.63 8.95 0.68
C CYS A 53 7.40 8.58 2.16
N CYS A 54 7.20 9.59 3.00
CA CYS A 54 6.84 9.47 4.41
C CYS A 54 5.31 9.37 4.57
N SER A 55 4.71 8.35 3.95
CA SER A 55 3.29 8.01 4.14
C SER A 55 3.15 6.51 4.32
N VAL A 56 2.08 6.07 4.98
CA VAL A 56 1.77 4.66 5.14
C VAL A 56 1.47 4.05 3.77
N ALA A 57 1.99 2.86 3.50
CA ALA A 57 1.72 2.12 2.29
C ALA A 57 0.35 1.44 2.34
N VAL A 58 -0.30 1.34 1.19
CA VAL A 58 -1.60 0.69 0.99
C VAL A 58 -1.58 -0.30 -0.17
N TYR A 59 -0.48 -0.32 -0.94
CA TYR A 59 -0.22 -1.27 -2.00
C TYR A 59 1.11 -1.97 -1.79
N PHE A 60 1.16 -3.23 -2.20
CA PHE A 60 2.38 -3.99 -2.38
C PHE A 60 2.40 -4.53 -3.80
N CYS A 61 3.34 -4.03 -4.62
CA CYS A 61 3.41 -4.35 -6.04
C CYS A 61 4.75 -5.00 -6.36
N PHE A 62 4.78 -5.74 -7.47
CA PHE A 62 6.00 -6.37 -8.02
C PHE A 62 6.70 -7.31 -7.04
N GLY A 63 5.98 -7.82 -6.03
CA GLY A 63 6.49 -8.72 -5.00
C GLY A 63 7.58 -8.14 -4.10
N THR A 64 7.87 -6.83 -4.17
CA THR A 64 9.04 -6.25 -3.51
C THR A 64 8.87 -4.83 -2.98
N THR A 65 7.81 -4.11 -3.38
CA THR A 65 7.76 -2.66 -3.16
C THR A 65 6.42 -2.18 -2.61
N HIS A 66 6.46 -1.46 -1.49
CA HIS A 66 5.31 -0.83 -0.86
C HIS A 66 5.06 0.61 -1.34
N PHE A 67 3.80 0.91 -1.70
CA PHE A 67 3.37 2.23 -2.19
C PHE A 67 2.19 2.79 -1.40
N CYS A 68 2.18 4.10 -1.15
CA CYS A 68 0.96 4.83 -0.83
C CYS A 68 0.14 5.13 -2.11
N ASN A 69 -1.13 5.52 -1.99
CA ASN A 69 -2.00 5.81 -3.14
C ASN A 69 -1.37 6.73 -4.20
N PRO A 70 -0.89 7.94 -3.86
CA PRO A 70 -0.41 8.86 -4.88
C PRO A 70 0.94 8.45 -5.51
N CYS A 71 1.74 7.63 -4.82
CA CYS A 71 2.97 7.06 -5.38
C CYS A 71 2.68 5.86 -6.28
N HIS A 72 1.65 5.08 -5.95
CA HIS A 72 1.18 3.98 -6.79
C HIS A 72 0.57 4.49 -8.10
N ASP A 73 -0.29 5.51 -8.04
CA ASP A 73 -0.90 6.11 -9.25
C ASP A 73 0.13 6.71 -10.21
N ASP A 74 1.33 7.00 -9.71
CA ASP A 74 2.42 7.66 -10.41
C ASP A 74 3.68 6.76 -10.45
N PHE A 75 3.49 5.45 -10.30
CA PHE A 75 4.60 4.50 -10.15
C PHE A 75 5.58 4.59 -11.31
N GLN A 76 5.09 4.80 -12.53
CA GLN A 76 5.92 4.95 -13.73
C GLN A 76 6.92 6.10 -13.64
N ARG A 77 6.61 7.16 -12.86
CA ARG A 77 7.54 8.28 -12.63
C ARG A 77 8.42 8.07 -11.42
N VAL A 78 7.91 7.49 -10.33
CA VAL A 78 8.68 7.39 -9.07
C VAL A 78 9.63 6.19 -9.04
N THR A 79 9.28 5.06 -9.66
CA THR A 79 10.11 3.84 -9.62
C THR A 79 11.43 3.95 -10.38
N PRO A 80 11.55 4.71 -11.50
CA PRO A 80 12.83 4.86 -12.20
C PRO A 80 13.80 5.84 -11.53
N ILE A 81 13.37 6.59 -10.52
CA ILE A 81 14.25 7.53 -9.82
C ILE A 81 15.33 6.72 -9.09
N ALA A 82 16.60 6.99 -9.38
CA ALA A 82 17.71 6.33 -8.71
C ALA A 82 17.65 6.61 -7.21
N LYS A 83 17.99 5.61 -6.39
CA LYS A 83 17.94 5.74 -4.92
C LYS A 83 18.77 6.92 -4.41
N SER A 84 19.90 7.22 -5.06
CA SER A 84 20.78 8.36 -4.75
C SER A 84 20.09 9.72 -4.95
N ASP A 85 19.11 9.78 -5.83
CA ASP A 85 18.47 11.01 -6.28
C ASP A 85 17.14 11.26 -5.54
N LEU A 86 16.70 10.31 -4.71
CA LEU A 86 15.51 10.46 -3.88
C LEU A 86 15.78 11.45 -2.73
N PRO A 87 14.82 12.33 -2.43
CA PRO A 87 14.97 13.29 -1.33
C PRO A 87 15.04 12.57 0.02
N GLN A 88 15.73 13.21 0.96
CA GLN A 88 15.77 12.78 2.36
C GLN A 88 14.51 13.24 3.10
N CYS A 89 14.18 12.54 4.19
CA CYS A 89 13.06 12.87 5.05
C CYS A 89 13.12 14.33 5.52
N PRO A 90 11.99 15.08 5.53
CA PRO A 90 10.62 14.65 5.22
C PRO A 90 10.26 14.67 3.72
N VAL A 91 9.64 13.58 3.27
CA VAL A 91 9.25 13.39 1.87
C VAL A 91 7.74 13.17 1.76
N GLY A 92 7.08 13.97 0.95
CA GLY A 92 5.67 13.84 0.62
C GLY A 92 5.44 12.90 -0.57
N PRO A 93 4.18 12.61 -0.89
CA PRO A 93 3.85 11.71 -1.98
C PRO A 93 4.48 12.15 -3.31
N ARG A 94 4.71 11.18 -4.19
CA ARG A 94 5.37 11.37 -5.49
C ARG A 94 6.83 11.85 -5.39
N ALA A 95 7.54 11.40 -4.35
CA ALA A 95 8.93 11.75 -4.06
C ALA A 95 9.19 13.27 -3.99
N LYS A 96 8.24 14.03 -3.43
CA LYS A 96 8.37 15.49 -3.29
C LYS A 96 8.97 15.84 -1.93
N PRO A 97 10.07 16.61 -1.85
CA PRO A 97 10.58 17.08 -0.57
C PRO A 97 9.54 17.99 0.11
N LEU A 98 9.37 17.84 1.42
CA LEU A 98 8.53 18.72 2.23
C LEU A 98 9.39 19.76 2.95
N SER A 99 8.78 20.91 3.26
CA SER A 99 9.39 21.90 4.14
C SER A 99 9.30 21.46 5.59
N GLY A 100 10.40 21.54 6.33
CA GLY A 100 10.47 21.23 7.75
C GLY A 100 11.47 20.11 8.06
N SER A 101 11.58 19.78 9.35
CA SER A 101 12.50 18.76 9.86
C SER A 101 11.79 17.53 10.43
N GLU A 102 10.47 17.58 10.60
CA GLU A 102 9.70 16.52 11.23
C GLU A 102 9.10 15.57 10.19
N CYS A 103 9.25 14.27 10.42
CA CYS A 103 8.66 13.24 9.57
C CYS A 103 7.15 13.19 9.79
N PRO A 104 6.31 13.20 8.73
CA PRO A 104 4.86 13.05 8.86
C PRO A 104 4.42 11.76 9.57
N LEU A 105 5.26 10.71 9.53
CA LEU A 105 5.00 9.45 10.22
C LEU A 105 5.48 9.46 11.68
N HIS A 106 6.20 10.50 12.12
CA HIS A 106 6.74 10.65 13.47
C HIS A 106 7.60 9.47 13.96
N VAL A 107 8.20 8.73 13.02
CA VAL A 107 9.10 7.60 13.29
C VAL A 107 10.46 7.84 12.65
N LYS A 108 11.51 7.27 13.26
CA LYS A 108 12.82 7.17 12.62
C LYS A 108 12.78 6.02 11.62
N HIS A 109 13.13 6.30 10.37
CA HIS A 109 13.12 5.32 9.31
C HIS A 109 14.37 5.47 8.42
N PRO A 110 14.74 4.42 7.65
CA PRO A 110 15.81 4.49 6.65
C PRO A 110 15.54 5.55 5.56
N PRO A 111 16.56 5.91 4.76
CA PRO A 111 16.40 6.83 3.64
C PRO A 111 15.27 6.44 2.68
N THR A 112 14.69 7.43 2.00
CA THR A 112 13.73 7.19 0.92
C THR A 112 14.33 6.28 -0.14
N GLY A 113 13.54 5.31 -0.63
CA GLY A 113 14.02 4.25 -1.53
C GLY A 113 14.31 2.92 -0.82
N GLU A 114 14.04 2.81 0.47
CA GLU A 114 14.13 1.58 1.25
C GLU A 114 12.78 1.18 1.83
N GLU A 115 12.53 -0.13 1.84
CA GLU A 115 11.36 -0.70 2.51
C GLU A 115 11.55 -0.57 4.02
N PHE A 116 10.48 -0.23 4.74
CA PHE A 116 10.53 -0.06 6.18
C PHE A 116 9.20 -0.40 6.82
N GLU A 117 9.25 -1.26 7.83
CA GLU A 117 8.12 -1.54 8.71
C GLU A 117 8.06 -0.47 9.81
N VAL A 118 6.91 0.17 10.02
CA VAL A 118 6.71 1.29 10.97
C VAL A 118 6.35 0.84 12.39
N LYS A 119 6.28 -0.47 12.65
CA LYS A 119 6.00 -1.07 13.96
C LYS A 119 7.24 -1.18 14.85
#